data_AF-A0A6J7AUU6-F1
#
_entry.id   AF-A0A6J7AUU6-F1
#
_cell.length_a   1.000
_cell.length_b   1.000
_cell.length_c   1.000
_cell.angle_alpha   90.00
_cell.angle_beta   90.00
_cell.angle_gamma   90.00
#
_symmetry.space_group_name_H-M   'P 1'
#
loop_
_entity.id
_entity.type
_entity.pdbx_description
1 polymer ?
#
loop_
_entity_poly.entity_id
_entity_poly.type
_entity_poly.pdbx_seq_one_letter_code
_entity_poly.pdbx_strand_id
1 'polypeptide(L)'
;MRAVFRFAVRRPELLGMLREVTRLGDAAAIDLGGRLRPLLDRAASFLADEMDAGTIRRADTRLILLFVYSAVLGVATDIGAQRALEIPSGVASLARLRRELFAFVRAGLAPSPSLAALRSGEIA
;
A
#
# COMPACT_ATOMS: atom_id res chain seq x y z
N MET A 1 0.74 10.98 -0.89
CA MET A 1 -0.36 10.03 -0.56
C MET A 1 -1.76 10.65 -0.48
N ARG A 2 -2.00 11.79 0.18
CA ARG A 2 -3.35 12.41 0.27
C ARG A 2 -3.98 12.80 -1.09
N ALA A 3 -3.17 13.03 -2.13
CA ALA A 3 -3.65 13.40 -3.47
C ALA A 3 -4.29 12.23 -4.24
N VAL A 4 -3.69 11.04 -4.20
CA VAL A 4 -4.16 9.84 -4.93
C VAL A 4 -5.53 9.38 -4.43
N PHE A 5 -5.73 9.37 -3.10
CA PHE A 5 -7.02 9.00 -2.51
C PHE A 5 -8.13 10.01 -2.77
N ARG A 6 -7.79 11.31 -2.90
CA ARG A 6 -8.78 12.35 -3.22
C ARG A 6 -9.28 12.20 -4.66
N PHE A 7 -8.46 11.64 -5.54
CA PHE A 7 -8.77 11.38 -6.94
C PHE A 7 -9.72 10.18 -7.09
N ALA A 8 -9.45 9.08 -6.40
CA ALA A 8 -10.29 7.87 -6.40
C ALA A 8 -11.72 8.11 -5.87
N VAL A 9 -11.89 9.05 -4.94
CA VAL A 9 -13.22 9.40 -4.38
C VAL A 9 -13.98 10.39 -5.27
N ARG A 10 -13.29 11.22 -6.06
CA ARG A 10 -13.92 12.24 -6.92
C ARG A 10 -14.22 11.76 -8.34
N ARG A 11 -13.60 10.67 -8.79
CA ARG A 11 -13.78 10.09 -10.14
C ARG A 11 -13.84 8.56 -10.07
N PRO A 12 -14.97 7.98 -9.65
CA PRO A 12 -15.14 6.53 -9.55
C PRO A 12 -14.96 5.82 -10.90
N GLU A 13 -15.09 6.53 -12.02
CA GLU A 13 -14.87 6.03 -13.37
C GLU A 13 -13.43 5.55 -13.59
N LEU A 14 -12.47 6.11 -12.85
CA LEU A 14 -11.06 5.72 -12.93
C LEU A 14 -10.75 4.40 -12.21
N LEU A 15 -11.56 4.03 -11.21
CA LEU A 15 -11.51 2.69 -10.62
C LEU A 15 -12.03 1.64 -11.61
N GLY A 16 -13.06 1.99 -12.39
CA GLY A 16 -13.52 1.21 -13.54
C GLY A 16 -12.42 1.08 -14.59
N MET A 17 -11.71 2.17 -14.92
CA MET A 17 -10.60 2.16 -15.87
C MET A 17 -9.42 1.30 -15.39
N LEU A 18 -9.08 1.34 -14.09
CA LEU A 18 -8.06 0.46 -13.51
C LEU A 18 -8.47 -1.01 -13.62
N ARG A 19 -9.75 -1.32 -13.43
CA ARG A 19 -10.33 -2.65 -13.60
C ARG A 19 -10.25 -3.12 -15.06
N GLU A 20 -10.48 -2.21 -16.00
CA GLU A 20 -10.35 -2.49 -17.43
C GLU A 20 -8.89 -2.68 -17.87
N VAL A 21 -7.96 -1.90 -17.33
CA VAL A 21 -6.51 -2.07 -17.57
C VAL A 21 -6.02 -3.42 -17.02
N THR A 22 -6.50 -3.85 -15.85
CA THR A 22 -6.21 -5.20 -15.34
C THR A 22 -6.86 -6.32 -16.17
N ARG A 23 -7.95 -6.01 -16.89
CA ARG A 23 -8.66 -6.96 -17.77
C ARG A 23 -8.02 -7.08 -19.16
N LEU A 24 -7.30 -6.05 -19.61
CA LEU A 24 -6.72 -5.93 -20.96
C LEU A 24 -5.45 -6.78 -21.20
N GLY A 25 -4.97 -7.53 -20.22
CA GLY A 25 -3.86 -8.48 -20.38
C GLY A 25 -2.46 -7.82 -20.43
N ASP A 26 -1.44 -8.68 -20.51
CA ASP A 26 -0.03 -8.36 -20.20
C ASP A 26 0.55 -7.16 -20.97
N ALA A 27 0.16 -6.90 -22.21
CA ALA A 27 0.73 -5.82 -23.02
C ALA A 27 0.37 -4.41 -22.50
N ALA A 28 -0.88 -4.20 -22.06
CA ALA A 28 -1.32 -2.92 -21.49
C ALA A 28 -0.74 -2.71 -20.07
N ALA A 29 -0.56 -3.81 -19.33
CA ALA A 29 0.08 -3.79 -18.01
C ALA A 29 1.59 -3.47 -18.10
N ILE A 30 2.29 -3.93 -19.15
CA ILE A 30 3.71 -3.65 -19.39
C ILE A 30 3.94 -2.17 -19.76
N ASP A 31 3.14 -1.57 -20.64
CA ASP A 31 3.27 -0.15 -21.00
C ASP A 31 2.97 0.77 -19.79
N LEU A 32 1.91 0.47 -19.03
CA LEU A 32 1.62 1.21 -17.81
C LEU A 32 2.71 1.01 -16.73
N GLY A 33 3.25 -0.20 -16.59
CA GLY A 33 4.37 -0.50 -15.71
C GLY A 33 5.62 0.31 -16.06
N GLY A 34 5.92 0.48 -17.35
CA GLY A 34 6.99 1.33 -17.84
C GLY A 34 6.79 2.80 -17.47
N ARG A 35 5.57 3.32 -17.62
CA ARG A 35 5.23 4.72 -17.28
C ARG A 35 5.22 5.00 -15.79
N LEU A 36 4.88 4.00 -14.96
CA LEU A 36 4.91 4.11 -13.50
C LEU A 36 6.30 3.88 -12.90
N ARG A 37 7.24 3.34 -13.66
CA ARG A 37 8.60 3.02 -13.22
C ARG A 37 9.30 4.18 -12.49
N PRO A 38 9.30 5.44 -12.98
CA PRO A 38 9.95 6.54 -12.27
C PRO A 38 9.34 6.83 -10.90
N LEU A 39 8.02 6.62 -10.75
CA LEU A 39 7.33 6.80 -9.47
C LEU A 39 7.68 5.67 -8.50
N LEU A 40 7.77 4.44 -8.99
CA LEU A 40 8.18 3.28 -8.21
C LEU A 40 9.63 3.41 -7.74
N ASP A 41 10.54 3.85 -8.62
CA ASP A 41 11.95 4.05 -8.27
C ASP A 41 12.11 5.16 -7.22
N ARG A 42 11.36 6.26 -7.35
CA ARG A 42 11.35 7.33 -6.33
C ARG A 42 10.81 6.84 -4.99
N ALA A 43 9.76 6.02 -5.00
CA ALA A 43 9.21 5.45 -3.78
C ALA A 43 10.17 4.45 -3.13
N ALA A 44 10.88 3.65 -3.93
CA ALA A 44 11.89 2.72 -3.46
C ALA A 44 13.09 3.45 -2.83
N SER A 45 13.56 4.54 -3.46
CA SER A 45 14.63 5.39 -2.91
C SER A 45 14.21 6.00 -1.58
N PHE A 46 13.00 6.57 -1.50
CA PHE A 46 12.49 7.12 -0.24
C PHE A 46 12.45 6.06 0.88
N LEU A 47 11.99 4.84 0.57
CA LEU A 47 12.00 3.76 1.56
C LEU A 47 13.41 3.36 1.99
N ALA A 48 14.39 3.39 1.08
CA ALA A 48 15.79 3.13 1.42
C ALA A 48 16.35 4.22 2.36
N ASP A 49 16.07 5.49 2.06
CA ASP A 49 16.51 6.63 2.89
C ASP A 49 15.91 6.55 4.31
N GLU A 50 14.63 6.21 4.42
CA GLU A 50 13.95 6.04 5.72
C GLU A 50 14.50 4.82 6.50
N MET A 51 14.87 3.75 5.80
CA MET A 51 15.56 2.60 6.42
C MET A 51 16.96 2.96 6.92
N ASP A 52 17.69 3.78 6.17
CA ASP A 52 19.01 4.29 6.55
C ASP A 52 18.92 5.24 7.75
N ALA A 53 17.88 6.05 7.82
CA ALA A 53 17.56 6.89 8.97
C ALA A 53 17.03 6.10 10.19
N GLY A 54 16.75 4.79 10.04
CA GLY A 54 16.21 3.94 11.10
C GLY A 54 14.76 4.26 11.49
N THR A 55 14.02 5.02 10.66
CA THR A 55 12.62 5.38 10.91
C THR A 55 11.66 4.25 10.55
N ILE A 56 12.09 3.33 9.68
CA ILE A 56 11.38 2.09 9.34
C ILE A 56 12.34 0.90 9.37
N ARG A 57 11.79 -0.31 9.55
CA ARG A 57 12.60 -1.55 9.56
C ARG A 57 13.30 -1.82 8.22
N ARG A 58 14.45 -2.50 8.27
CA ARG A 58 15.16 -3.01 7.10
C ARG A 58 14.35 -4.10 6.40
N ALA A 59 14.15 -3.94 5.09
CA ALA A 59 13.52 -4.92 4.22
C ALA A 59 13.81 -4.57 2.74
N ASP A 60 13.50 -5.49 1.83
CA ASP A 60 13.55 -5.19 0.39
C ASP A 60 12.47 -4.16 0.02
N THR A 61 12.88 -3.03 -0.55
CA THR A 61 11.99 -1.91 -0.89
C THR A 61 10.98 -2.29 -1.99
N ARG A 62 11.36 -3.15 -2.94
CA ARG A 62 10.47 -3.62 -4.01
C ARG A 62 9.39 -4.55 -3.45
N LEU A 63 9.76 -5.43 -2.52
CA LEU A 63 8.78 -6.30 -1.86
C LEU A 63 7.82 -5.49 -0.98
N ILE A 64 8.28 -4.46 -0.28
CA ILE A 64 7.39 -3.55 0.45
C ILE A 64 6.39 -2.88 -0.50
N LEU A 65 6.87 -2.32 -1.62
CA LEU A 65 6.00 -1.67 -2.60
C LEU A 65 4.97 -2.64 -3.17
N LEU A 66 5.37 -3.88 -3.47
CA LEU A 66 4.46 -4.94 -3.91
C LEU A 66 3.40 -5.26 -2.86
N PHE A 67 3.77 -5.44 -1.60
CA PHE A 67 2.80 -5.74 -0.53
C PHE A 67 1.81 -4.60 -0.30
N VAL A 68 2.29 -3.36 -0.28
CA VAL A 68 1.43 -2.18 -0.15
C VAL A 68 0.47 -2.07 -1.34
N TYR A 69 0.96 -2.29 -2.56
CA TYR A 69 0.12 -2.33 -3.76
C TYR A 69 -0.95 -3.41 -3.66
N SER A 70 -0.57 -4.64 -3.33
CA SER A 70 -1.50 -5.78 -3.21
C SER A 70 -2.57 -5.54 -2.15
N ALA A 71 -2.19 -4.96 -1.01
CA ALA A 71 -3.14 -4.66 0.07
C ALA A 71 -4.14 -3.56 -0.33
N VAL A 72 -3.67 -2.50 -1.02
CA VAL A 72 -4.56 -1.46 -1.56
C VAL A 72 -5.49 -2.04 -2.63
N LEU A 73 -4.96 -2.87 -3.53
CA LEU A 73 -5.73 -3.49 -4.60
C LEU A 73 -6.81 -4.39 -4.02
N GLY A 74 -6.47 -5.28 -3.08
CA GLY A 74 -7.42 -6.17 -2.42
C GLY A 74 -8.59 -5.42 -1.77
N VAL A 75 -8.30 -4.36 -1.00
CA VAL A 75 -9.33 -3.50 -0.40
C VAL A 75 -10.19 -2.79 -1.45
N ALA A 76 -9.60 -2.37 -2.57
CA ALA A 76 -10.30 -1.64 -3.62
C ALA A 76 -11.17 -2.54 -4.52
N THR A 77 -10.76 -3.80 -4.76
CA THR A 77 -11.37 -4.65 -5.78
C THR A 77 -12.20 -5.81 -5.23
N ASP A 78 -11.90 -6.29 -4.01
CA ASP A 78 -12.54 -7.48 -3.47
C ASP A 78 -13.84 -7.18 -2.70
N ILE A 79 -14.87 -6.85 -3.47
CA ILE A 79 -16.23 -6.61 -2.97
C ILE A 79 -16.87 -7.92 -2.47
N GLY A 80 -16.40 -9.08 -2.96
CA GLY A 80 -16.89 -10.39 -2.54
C GLY A 80 -16.49 -10.69 -1.10
N ALA A 81 -15.20 -10.59 -0.79
CA ALA A 81 -14.67 -10.75 0.56
C ALA A 81 -15.27 -9.73 1.54
N GLN A 82 -15.42 -8.47 1.13
CA GLN A 82 -16.03 -7.44 1.97
C GLN A 82 -17.48 -7.78 2.35
N ARG A 83 -18.27 -8.28 1.40
CA ARG A 83 -19.65 -8.72 1.68
C ARG A 83 -19.69 -9.94 2.58
N ALA A 84 -18.82 -10.92 2.36
CA ALA A 84 -18.72 -12.11 3.20
C ALA A 84 -18.34 -11.78 4.65
N LEU A 85 -17.57 -10.70 4.86
CA LEU A 85 -17.21 -10.18 6.17
C LEU A 85 -18.19 -9.13 6.71
N GLU A 86 -19.34 -8.96 6.05
CA GLU A 86 -20.39 -7.99 6.43
C GLU A 86 -19.88 -6.56 6.60
N ILE A 87 -18.82 -6.19 5.86
CA ILE A 87 -18.27 -4.85 5.86
C ILE A 87 -19.27 -3.92 5.17
N PRO A 88 -19.75 -2.85 5.83
CA PRO A 88 -20.72 -1.95 5.24
C PRO A 88 -20.20 -1.32 3.95
N SER A 89 -21.08 -1.14 2.95
CA SER A 89 -20.75 -0.42 1.72
C SER A 89 -20.91 1.09 1.90
N GLY A 90 -20.10 1.88 1.18
CA GLY A 90 -20.25 3.34 1.11
C GLY A 90 -19.02 4.14 1.52
N VAL A 91 -19.09 5.46 1.34
CA VAL A 91 -17.94 6.38 1.49
C VAL A 91 -17.33 6.34 2.89
N ALA A 92 -18.16 6.25 3.94
CA ALA A 92 -17.69 6.18 5.32
C ALA A 92 -16.89 4.91 5.61
N SER A 93 -17.34 3.77 5.07
CA SER A 93 -16.66 2.49 5.20
C SER A 93 -15.34 2.46 4.45
N LEU A 94 -15.30 2.98 3.21
CA LEU A 94 -14.06 3.13 2.44
C LEU A 94 -13.05 4.03 3.18
N ALA A 95 -13.51 5.11 3.81
CA ALA A 95 -12.65 5.97 4.61
C ALA A 95 -12.08 5.25 5.84
N ARG A 96 -12.87 4.35 6.47
CA ARG A 96 -12.41 3.49 7.57
C ARG A 96 -11.40 2.47 7.09
N LEU A 97 -11.72 1.68 6.06
CA LEU A 97 -10.82 0.68 5.48
C LEU A 97 -9.48 1.29 5.07
N ARG A 98 -9.51 2.47 4.47
CA ARG A 98 -8.28 3.23 4.18
C ARG A 98 -7.47 3.51 5.44
N ARG A 99 -8.09 4.02 6.52
CA ARG A 99 -7.37 4.32 7.77
C ARG A 99 -6.74 3.07 8.37
N GLU A 100 -7.49 1.97 8.40
CA GLU A 100 -7.00 0.68 8.93
C GLU A 100 -5.83 0.15 8.10
N LEU A 101 -5.93 0.18 6.77
CA LEU A 101 -4.85 -0.22 5.89
C LEU A 101 -3.58 0.62 6.12
N PHE A 102 -3.72 1.94 6.29
CA PHE A 102 -2.59 2.80 6.61
C PHE A 102 -1.97 2.48 7.98
N ALA A 103 -2.79 2.22 8.99
CA ALA A 103 -2.33 1.83 10.31
C ALA A 103 -1.57 0.49 10.24
N PHE A 104 -2.11 -0.49 9.52
CA PHE A 104 -1.50 -1.80 9.31
C PHE A 104 -0.15 -1.70 8.60
N VAL A 105 -0.08 -0.96 7.48
CA VAL A 105 1.19 -0.73 6.76
C VAL A 105 2.20 -0.03 7.66
N ARG A 106 1.78 1.01 8.40
CA ARG A 106 2.68 1.72 9.32
C ARG A 106 3.23 0.79 10.40
N ALA A 107 2.38 -0.04 11.00
CA ALA A 107 2.80 -1.01 12.01
C ALA A 107 3.78 -2.04 11.41
N GLY A 108 3.50 -2.54 10.20
CA GLY A 108 4.37 -3.49 9.51
C GLY A 108 5.72 -2.91 9.06
N LEU A 109 5.83 -1.58 8.96
CA LEU A 109 7.07 -0.88 8.65
C LEU A 109 7.79 -0.34 9.89
N ALA A 110 7.19 -0.43 11.07
CA ALA A 110 7.78 0.08 12.30
C ALA A 110 9.18 -0.52 12.52
N PRO A 111 10.16 0.26 13.02
CA PRO A 111 11.50 -0.22 13.30
C PRO A 111 11.46 -1.50 14.15
N SER A 112 12.23 -2.50 13.74
CA SER A 112 12.41 -3.69 14.58
C SER A 112 13.41 -3.37 15.68
N PRO A 113 13.12 -3.69 16.95
CA PRO A 113 14.10 -3.51 18.01
C PRO A 113 15.37 -4.29 17.68
N SER A 114 16.53 -3.67 17.87
CA SER A 114 17.79 -4.34 17.60
C SER A 114 17.92 -5.57 18.52
N LEU A 115 18.44 -6.68 17.99
CA LEU A 115 18.69 -7.89 18.80
C LEU A 115 19.64 -7.62 19.98
N ALA A 116 20.45 -6.55 19.90
CA ALA A 116 21.24 -6.05 21.01
C ALA A 116 20.37 -5.42 22.11
N ALA A 117 19.43 -4.53 21.77
CA ALA A 117 18.51 -3.91 22.72
C ALA A 117 17.60 -4.93 23.43
N LEU A 118 17.21 -6.00 22.74
CA LEU A 118 16.43 -7.10 23.33
C LEU A 118 17.25 -7.96 24.32
N ARG A 119 18.58 -8.00 24.18
CA ARG A 119 19.48 -8.70 25.12
C ARG A 119 19.87 -7.84 26.33
N SER A 120 19.73 -6.53 26.22
CA SER A 120 20.13 -5.57 27.26
C SER A 120 19.06 -5.27 28.32
N GLY A 121 17.82 -5.76 28.17
CA GLY A 121 16.77 -5.60 29.20
C GLY A 121 16.33 -4.15 29.43
N GLU A 122 16.51 -3.25 28.47
CA GLU A 122 16.27 -1.81 28.63
C GLU A 122 14.86 -1.36 28.22
N ILE A 123 13.90 -2.28 28.17
CA ILE A 123 12.48 -1.94 28.04
C ILE A 123 11.72 -2.69 29.15
N ALA A 124 11.75 -2.10 30.34
CA ALA A 124 10.85 -2.41 31.45
C ALA A 124 10.14 -1.12 31.88
#